data_AF-A0A812KGL2-F1
#
_entry.id   AF-A0A812KGL2-F1
#
_cell.length_a   1.000
_cell.length_b   1.000
_cell.length_c   1.000
_cell.angle_alpha   90.00
_cell.angle_beta   90.00
_cell.angle_gamma   90.00
#
_symmetry.space_group_name_H-M   'P 1'
#
loop_
_entity.id
_entity.type
_entity.pdbx_description
1 polymer ?
#
loop_
_entity_poly.entity_id
_entity_poly.type
_entity_poly.pdbx_seq_one_letter_code
_entity_poly.pdbx_strand_id
1 'polypeptide(L)'
;MKCKVGNIGDSRVLLGRADGSMVEGPGTDGGLTTDHKPDNKVEEERIARTGGTVQTIMGVARVNGDLAVSRAFGDAQHKQTGGPAQEDHPVSAEPEFTTMTCAPSDFLLLVCDGISEGNFPNREVVRLAAEELRSKDPATAAAAVCRKALDSGSMDNLSCMIVLLRQREQAAESAKKELWPGPFSEPTHGAFRKAYAAMAARAGSTIEAAVEQRYTMASRQAREMSKHREVQDGAEKEKESENGAESLATMLWTTRRGQEQDSQDPAMAELQAELIQFDSGPPDTLAEGSVERIQWFKEWLDGTDVVPALDLQNMTRDELLNLVEEDPELLAVARAQGLVDERAMRVVRVVAADALRPAVEAHKTINWDDRLLSICEQRGKVLQDDPSDKTAQVKFRGKICASVWLPWECLEDEWMDLQDNSYPLSRPRTVQVAPVDVLQKAVEDNSWITWKAEMASLAGQFAIAIEDEPQYELVKVDFGGMSRYLPSSALLEADGLIEDSEEEDDDDDNDSGFDDEDQSLKEVTTSKGDPSLESQKRKSDEDCDDGSHKHQKC
;
A
#
# COMPACT_ATOMS: atom_id res chain seq x y z
N MET A 1 -28.73 -6.38 -22.15
CA MET A 1 -28.46 -6.10 -20.73
C MET A 1 -27.77 -4.74 -20.63
N LYS A 2 -27.82 -4.05 -19.48
CA LYS A 2 -26.99 -2.84 -19.26
C LYS A 2 -25.71 -3.24 -18.55
N CYS A 3 -24.57 -2.78 -19.05
CA CYS A 3 -23.28 -2.86 -18.39
C CYS A 3 -22.84 -1.45 -17.98
N LYS A 4 -22.32 -1.29 -16.76
CA LYS A 4 -21.64 -0.07 -16.30
C LYS A 4 -20.19 -0.44 -16.02
N VAL A 5 -19.27 0.26 -16.66
CA VAL A 5 -17.82 0.14 -16.48
C VAL A 5 -17.36 1.36 -15.69
N GLY A 6 -16.46 1.16 -14.71
CA GLY A 6 -15.72 2.22 -14.05
C GLY A 6 -14.24 2.07 -14.41
N ASN A 7 -13.59 3.12 -14.88
CA ASN A 7 -12.17 3.13 -15.22
C ASN A 7 -11.38 4.07 -14.31
N ILE A 8 -10.17 3.66 -13.95
CA ILE A 8 -9.16 4.49 -13.31
C ILE A 8 -7.79 3.95 -13.74
N GLY A 9 -6.91 4.82 -14.24
CA GLY A 9 -5.70 4.42 -14.96
C GLY A 9 -5.95 4.16 -16.45
N ASP A 10 -5.05 3.40 -17.07
CA ASP A 10 -4.91 3.17 -18.51
C ASP A 10 -5.17 1.72 -18.95
N SER A 11 -5.67 0.88 -18.03
CA SER A 11 -6.28 -0.39 -18.39
C SER A 11 -7.53 -0.20 -19.26
N ARG A 12 -7.76 -1.11 -20.21
CA ARG A 12 -8.82 -1.01 -21.21
C ARG A 12 -9.90 -2.06 -21.02
N VAL A 13 -11.15 -1.67 -21.24
CA VAL A 13 -12.29 -2.59 -21.37
C VAL A 13 -12.77 -2.60 -22.82
N LEU A 14 -12.81 -3.77 -23.45
CA LEU A 14 -13.22 -3.97 -24.84
C LEU A 14 -14.49 -4.84 -24.89
N LEU A 15 -15.41 -4.54 -25.81
CA LEU A 15 -16.64 -5.30 -26.02
C LEU A 15 -16.53 -6.12 -27.32
N GLY A 16 -16.45 -7.44 -27.19
CA GLY A 16 -16.36 -8.38 -28.29
C GLY A 16 -17.69 -9.07 -28.59
N ARG A 17 -17.93 -9.36 -29.88
CA ARG A 17 -19.00 -10.25 -30.34
C ARG A 17 -18.45 -11.62 -30.70
N ALA A 18 -19.29 -12.66 -30.62
CA ALA A 18 -18.92 -14.04 -30.95
C ALA A 18 -18.42 -14.27 -32.39
N ASP A 19 -18.68 -13.33 -33.32
CA ASP A 19 -18.13 -13.38 -34.68
C ASP A 19 -16.66 -12.90 -34.78
N GLY A 20 -16.13 -12.27 -33.73
CA GLY A 20 -14.80 -11.66 -33.68
C GLY A 20 -14.77 -10.16 -33.98
N SER A 21 -15.92 -9.52 -34.18
CA SER A 21 -16.01 -8.07 -34.29
C SER A 21 -15.96 -7.40 -32.92
N MET A 22 -15.22 -6.29 -32.84
CA MET A 22 -15.26 -5.36 -31.71
C MET A 22 -16.45 -4.41 -31.87
N VAL A 23 -17.09 -4.07 -30.75
CA VAL A 23 -18.04 -2.97 -30.67
C VAL A 23 -17.27 -1.72 -30.27
N GLU A 24 -17.17 -0.78 -31.21
CA GLU A 24 -16.47 0.50 -30.97
C GLU A 24 -17.18 1.30 -29.86
N GLY A 25 -16.45 1.60 -28.80
CA GLY A 25 -16.84 2.51 -27.73
C GLY A 25 -16.30 3.93 -27.91
N PRO A 26 -16.51 4.82 -26.93
CA PRO A 26 -16.06 6.21 -26.98
C PRO A 26 -14.61 6.42 -26.54
N GLY A 27 -13.94 5.38 -26.00
CA GLY A 27 -12.62 5.46 -25.40
C GLY A 27 -11.46 5.16 -26.35
N THR A 28 -10.27 4.97 -25.79
CA THR A 28 -9.01 4.88 -26.57
C THR A 28 -9.03 3.67 -27.51
N ASP A 29 -8.61 3.89 -28.76
CA ASP A 29 -8.58 2.88 -29.84
C ASP A 29 -9.89 2.08 -29.98
N GLY A 30 -11.03 2.76 -29.83
CA GLY A 30 -12.37 2.16 -29.91
C GLY A 30 -12.78 1.34 -28.69
N GLY A 31 -12.03 1.45 -27.59
CA GLY A 31 -12.37 0.84 -26.30
C GLY A 31 -13.59 1.47 -25.62
N LEU A 32 -14.05 0.85 -24.55
CA LEU A 32 -15.17 1.33 -23.73
C LEU A 32 -14.74 2.35 -22.66
N THR A 33 -13.43 2.44 -22.42
CA THR A 33 -12.77 3.26 -21.40
C THR A 33 -11.71 4.12 -22.06
N THR A 34 -11.53 5.34 -21.55
CA THR A 34 -10.46 6.24 -21.99
C THR A 34 -9.23 6.00 -21.12
N ASP A 35 -8.06 5.82 -21.71
CA ASP A 35 -6.81 5.68 -20.97
C ASP A 35 -6.52 6.99 -20.24
N HIS A 36 -6.28 6.97 -18.93
CA HIS A 36 -5.96 8.18 -18.17
C HIS A 36 -4.47 8.54 -18.26
N LYS A 37 -3.97 8.82 -19.48
CA LYS A 37 -2.59 9.30 -19.70
C LYS A 37 -2.46 10.81 -19.35
N PRO A 38 -1.30 11.30 -18.88
CA PRO A 38 -1.10 12.70 -18.46
C PRO A 38 -1.18 13.74 -19.59
N ASP A 39 -0.90 13.37 -20.83
CA ASP A 39 -0.95 14.22 -22.03
C ASP A 39 -2.37 14.31 -22.67
N ASN A 40 -3.35 13.61 -22.11
CA ASN A 40 -4.74 13.87 -22.43
C ASN A 40 -5.15 15.26 -21.93
N LYS A 41 -5.60 16.15 -22.82
CA LYS A 41 -5.92 17.56 -22.50
C LYS A 41 -6.76 17.77 -21.24
N VAL A 42 -7.79 16.94 -21.00
CA VAL A 42 -8.65 17.06 -19.81
C VAL A 42 -7.87 16.74 -18.53
N GLU A 43 -6.95 15.78 -18.60
CA GLU A 43 -6.09 15.40 -17.48
C GLU A 43 -4.94 16.40 -17.31
N GLU A 44 -4.32 16.86 -18.40
CA GLU A 44 -3.29 17.92 -18.40
C GLU A 44 -3.82 19.22 -17.76
N GLU A 45 -5.01 19.67 -18.17
CA GLU A 45 -5.68 20.84 -17.59
C GLU A 45 -6.06 20.64 -16.11
N ARG A 46 -6.30 19.40 -15.66
CA ARG A 46 -6.54 19.06 -14.25
C ARG A 46 -5.22 19.10 -13.48
N ILE A 47 -4.20 18.40 -13.95
CA ILE A 47 -2.86 18.35 -13.35
C ILE A 47 -2.34 19.78 -13.14
N ALA A 48 -2.41 20.63 -14.17
CA ALA A 48 -1.96 22.02 -14.10
C ALA A 48 -2.76 22.86 -13.08
N ARG A 49 -4.10 22.76 -13.04
CA ARG A 49 -4.92 23.55 -12.09
C ARG A 49 -4.75 23.11 -10.64
N THR A 50 -4.36 21.85 -10.41
CA THR A 50 -4.11 21.29 -9.07
C THR A 50 -2.66 21.45 -8.61
N GLY A 51 -1.83 22.22 -9.35
CA GLY A 51 -0.44 22.51 -8.98
C GLY A 51 0.57 21.43 -9.36
N GLY A 52 0.19 20.45 -10.18
CA GLY A 52 1.12 19.50 -10.79
C GLY A 52 1.62 19.98 -12.16
N THR A 53 2.55 19.23 -12.74
CA THR A 53 3.06 19.46 -14.10
C THR A 53 3.01 18.17 -14.94
N VAL A 54 2.97 18.30 -16.26
CA VAL A 54 3.17 17.17 -17.19
C VAL A 54 4.54 17.34 -17.83
N GLN A 55 5.38 16.32 -17.70
CA GLN A 55 6.74 16.32 -18.23
C GLN A 55 6.97 15.09 -19.10
N THR A 56 7.54 15.26 -20.30
CA THR A 56 7.86 14.16 -21.20
C THR A 56 9.28 13.66 -20.92
N ILE A 57 9.40 12.46 -20.34
CA ILE A 57 10.69 11.83 -20.02
C ILE A 57 10.81 10.54 -20.83
N MET A 58 11.91 10.41 -21.57
CA MET A 58 12.16 9.28 -22.49
C MET A 58 11.01 9.02 -23.49
N GLY A 59 10.30 10.08 -23.88
CA GLY A 59 9.15 10.02 -24.80
C GLY A 59 7.79 9.70 -24.15
N VAL A 60 7.74 9.51 -22.82
CA VAL A 60 6.51 9.21 -22.07
C VAL A 60 6.10 10.42 -21.24
N ALA A 61 4.83 10.83 -21.33
CA ALA A 61 4.27 11.90 -20.50
C ALA A 61 4.05 11.41 -19.06
N ARG A 62 4.54 12.19 -18.08
CA ARG A 62 4.50 11.84 -16.65
C ARG A 62 4.01 13.00 -15.79
N VAL A 63 3.15 12.71 -14.81
CA VAL A 63 2.74 13.65 -13.76
C VAL A 63 3.95 13.94 -12.87
N ASN A 64 4.31 15.21 -12.75
CA ASN A 64 5.48 15.70 -11.99
C ASN A 64 6.81 15.03 -12.38
N GLY A 65 6.92 14.49 -13.60
CA GLY A 65 8.08 13.72 -14.06
C GLY A 65 8.15 12.27 -13.54
N ASP A 66 7.21 11.84 -12.70
CA ASP A 66 7.22 10.53 -12.05
C ASP A 66 6.19 9.56 -12.67
N LEU A 67 4.90 9.80 -12.44
CA LEU A 67 3.85 8.81 -12.74
C LEU A 67 3.33 8.88 -14.18
N ALA A 68 3.37 7.76 -14.92
CA ALA A 68 2.93 7.68 -16.32
C ALA A 68 1.38 7.61 -16.50
N VAL A 69 0.63 7.60 -15.40
CA VAL A 69 -0.84 7.68 -15.37
C VAL A 69 -1.29 8.91 -14.59
N SER A 70 -2.43 9.48 -14.97
CA SER A 70 -3.00 10.67 -14.34
C SER A 70 -4.09 10.36 -13.32
N ARG A 71 -4.62 9.13 -13.27
CA ARG A 71 -5.60 8.70 -12.26
C ARG A 71 -5.24 7.33 -11.71
N ALA A 72 -5.24 7.19 -10.40
CA ALA A 72 -4.86 5.98 -9.67
C ALA A 72 -5.35 6.00 -8.21
N PHE A 73 -5.51 4.81 -7.64
CA PHE A 73 -5.56 4.62 -6.18
C PHE A 73 -4.13 4.47 -5.64
N GLY A 74 -3.86 4.95 -4.42
CA GLY A 74 -2.49 5.04 -3.89
C GLY A 74 -1.88 6.41 -4.18
N ASP A 75 -0.60 6.44 -4.56
CA ASP A 75 0.12 7.64 -5.04
C ASP A 75 -0.07 8.91 -4.18
N ALA A 76 -0.08 8.75 -2.86
CA ALA A 76 -0.43 9.82 -1.93
C ALA A 76 0.45 11.08 -2.08
N GLN A 77 1.71 10.92 -2.49
CA GLN A 77 2.64 12.02 -2.82
C GLN A 77 2.10 12.93 -3.93
N HIS A 78 1.35 12.39 -4.90
CA HIS A 78 0.73 13.13 -6.00
C HIS A 78 -0.70 13.63 -5.69
N LYS A 79 -1.12 13.55 -4.42
CA LYS A 79 -2.42 14.00 -3.90
C LYS A 79 -2.30 15.06 -2.79
N GLN A 80 -1.10 15.61 -2.59
CA GLN A 80 -0.82 16.64 -1.57
C GLN A 80 -1.26 18.05 -1.96
N THR A 81 -1.47 18.30 -3.27
CA THR A 81 -1.86 19.60 -3.82
C THR A 81 -3.23 19.54 -4.47
N GLY A 82 -3.87 20.72 -4.60
CA GLY A 82 -5.18 20.89 -5.21
C GLY A 82 -6.31 21.15 -4.19
N GLY A 83 -7.44 20.46 -4.34
CA GLY A 83 -8.67 20.67 -3.57
C GLY A 83 -9.00 19.52 -2.59
N PRO A 84 -10.13 19.61 -1.86
CA PRO A 84 -10.56 18.59 -0.91
C PRO A 84 -11.31 17.39 -1.56
N ALA A 85 -11.51 17.42 -2.87
CA ALA A 85 -12.28 16.43 -3.63
C ALA A 85 -11.34 15.47 -4.39
N GLN A 86 -11.76 14.23 -4.62
CA GLN A 86 -10.88 13.17 -5.17
C GLN A 86 -10.50 13.41 -6.65
N GLU A 87 -11.28 14.24 -7.34
CA GLU A 87 -11.02 14.81 -8.66
C GLU A 87 -9.98 15.94 -8.65
N ASP A 88 -9.82 16.67 -7.54
CA ASP A 88 -9.05 17.91 -7.47
C ASP A 88 -7.58 17.69 -7.04
N HIS A 89 -6.91 16.68 -7.60
CA HIS A 89 -5.48 16.40 -7.34
C HIS A 89 -4.70 16.22 -8.66
N PRO A 90 -3.35 16.32 -8.66
CA PRO A 90 -2.53 15.95 -9.82
C PRO A 90 -2.77 14.50 -10.26
N VAL A 91 -2.81 13.55 -9.34
CA VAL A 91 -3.26 12.17 -9.61
C VAL A 91 -4.62 11.96 -8.96
N SER A 92 -5.69 11.87 -9.75
CA SER A 92 -7.05 11.75 -9.21
C SER A 92 -7.37 10.31 -8.77
N ALA A 93 -8.23 10.15 -7.74
CA ALA A 93 -8.82 8.87 -7.37
C ALA A 93 -10.27 8.69 -7.90
N GLU A 94 -10.79 9.64 -8.69
CA GLU A 94 -12.17 9.63 -9.20
C GLU A 94 -12.29 8.82 -10.51
N PRO A 95 -13.06 7.71 -10.55
CA PRO A 95 -13.18 6.86 -11.71
C PRO A 95 -14.15 7.40 -12.77
N GLU A 96 -13.79 7.27 -14.06
CA GLU A 96 -14.71 7.53 -15.17
C GLU A 96 -15.75 6.40 -15.30
N PHE A 97 -17.03 6.73 -15.46
CA PHE A 97 -18.11 5.74 -15.59
C PHE A 97 -18.81 5.74 -16.96
N THR A 98 -18.61 4.69 -17.74
CA THR A 98 -19.32 4.45 -19.02
C THR A 98 -20.48 3.46 -18.83
N THR A 99 -21.65 3.73 -19.41
CA THR A 99 -22.80 2.80 -19.43
C THR A 99 -23.20 2.45 -20.86
N MET A 100 -23.38 1.15 -21.14
CA MET A 100 -23.69 0.63 -22.48
C MET A 100 -24.75 -0.47 -22.44
N THR A 101 -25.22 -0.87 -23.62
CA THR A 101 -26.13 -2.02 -23.80
C THR A 101 -25.40 -3.15 -24.51
N CYS A 102 -25.32 -4.32 -23.88
CA CYS A 102 -24.71 -5.53 -24.43
C CYS A 102 -25.78 -6.58 -24.75
N ALA A 103 -25.56 -7.40 -25.78
CA ALA A 103 -26.34 -8.61 -26.05
C ALA A 103 -25.84 -9.80 -25.20
N PRO A 104 -26.68 -10.83 -24.95
CA PRO A 104 -26.24 -12.03 -24.20
C PRO A 104 -25.21 -12.91 -24.94
N SER A 105 -24.95 -12.60 -26.22
CA SER A 105 -23.93 -13.23 -27.07
C SER A 105 -22.57 -12.53 -27.01
N ASP A 106 -22.50 -11.36 -26.37
CA ASP A 106 -21.29 -10.56 -26.31
C ASP A 106 -20.42 -10.99 -25.11
N PHE A 107 -19.15 -10.62 -25.16
CA PHE A 107 -18.21 -10.82 -24.07
C PHE A 107 -17.40 -9.53 -23.83
N LEU A 108 -16.99 -9.32 -22.59
CA LEU A 108 -16.07 -8.25 -22.24
C LEU A 108 -14.66 -8.81 -22.11
N LEU A 109 -13.68 -8.03 -22.54
CA LEU A 109 -12.27 -8.18 -22.25
C LEU A 109 -11.86 -7.03 -21.33
N LEU A 110 -11.22 -7.32 -20.21
CA LEU A 110 -10.51 -6.34 -19.40
C LEU A 110 -9.02 -6.66 -19.55
N VAL A 111 -8.23 -5.70 -20.00
CA VAL A 111 -6.80 -5.88 -20.32
C VAL A 111 -5.99 -4.71 -19.75
N CYS A 112 -4.76 -4.99 -19.30
CA CYS A 112 -3.80 -3.94 -19.01
C CYS A 112 -3.24 -3.32 -20.31
N ASP A 113 -2.61 -2.16 -20.14
CA ASP A 113 -1.74 -1.49 -21.11
C ASP A 113 -0.73 -2.46 -21.75
N GLY A 114 -0.06 -3.32 -20.97
CA GLY A 114 0.90 -4.32 -21.47
C GLY A 114 0.35 -5.29 -22.53
N ILE A 115 -0.98 -5.42 -22.68
CA ILE A 115 -1.63 -6.19 -23.76
C ILE A 115 -2.13 -5.28 -24.90
N SER A 116 -2.63 -4.08 -24.59
CA SER A 116 -3.27 -3.21 -25.56
C SER A 116 -2.35 -2.15 -26.19
N GLU A 117 -1.17 -1.92 -25.63
CA GLU A 117 -0.11 -1.09 -26.20
C GLU A 117 0.84 -1.91 -27.08
N GLY A 118 1.54 -1.24 -28.00
CA GLY A 118 2.46 -1.87 -28.94
C GLY A 118 1.79 -2.55 -30.13
N ASN A 119 2.33 -3.70 -30.57
CA ASN A 119 1.99 -4.34 -31.84
C ASN A 119 0.73 -5.25 -31.81
N PHE A 120 -0.15 -5.09 -30.82
CA PHE A 120 -1.34 -5.95 -30.65
C PHE A 120 -2.62 -5.12 -30.43
N PRO A 121 -3.21 -4.55 -31.50
CA PRO A 121 -4.28 -3.58 -31.37
C PRO A 121 -5.59 -4.21 -30.85
N ASN A 122 -6.39 -3.42 -30.12
CA ASN A 122 -7.68 -3.81 -29.50
C ASN A 122 -8.57 -4.73 -30.38
N ARG A 123 -8.67 -4.45 -31.69
CA ARG A 123 -9.47 -5.27 -32.63
C ARG A 123 -8.90 -6.67 -32.86
N GLU A 124 -7.57 -6.83 -32.85
CA GLU A 124 -6.91 -8.15 -32.95
C GLU A 124 -7.01 -8.91 -31.62
N VAL A 125 -6.91 -8.22 -30.48
CA VAL A 125 -7.16 -8.77 -29.14
C VAL A 125 -8.55 -9.39 -29.05
N VAL A 126 -9.59 -8.62 -29.42
CA VAL A 126 -11.00 -9.09 -29.45
C VAL A 126 -11.18 -10.26 -30.42
N ARG A 127 -10.57 -10.18 -31.60
CA ARG A 127 -10.68 -11.23 -32.62
C ARG A 127 -10.06 -12.54 -32.15
N LEU A 128 -8.83 -12.52 -31.60
CA LEU A 128 -8.17 -13.71 -31.09
C LEU A 128 -8.98 -14.34 -29.95
N ALA A 129 -9.45 -13.53 -28.98
CA ALA A 129 -10.29 -14.00 -27.90
C ALA A 129 -11.56 -14.69 -28.43
N ALA A 130 -12.24 -14.11 -29.43
CA ALA A 130 -13.41 -14.73 -30.05
C ALA A 130 -13.10 -16.03 -30.82
N GLU A 131 -11.97 -16.10 -31.53
CA GLU A 131 -11.54 -17.30 -32.25
C GLU A 131 -11.26 -18.46 -31.27
N GLU A 132 -10.59 -18.18 -30.15
CA GLU A 132 -10.29 -19.13 -29.07
C GLU A 132 -11.56 -19.60 -28.32
N LEU A 133 -12.44 -18.66 -27.95
CA LEU A 133 -13.72 -18.93 -27.26
C LEU A 133 -14.70 -19.82 -28.02
N ARG A 134 -14.51 -20.05 -29.34
CA ARG A 134 -15.31 -21.00 -30.13
C ARG A 134 -15.09 -22.46 -29.72
N SER A 135 -13.95 -22.77 -29.11
CA SER A 135 -13.51 -24.15 -28.88
C SER A 135 -12.91 -24.41 -27.49
N LYS A 136 -12.56 -23.36 -26.75
CA LYS A 136 -11.88 -23.43 -25.46
C LYS A 136 -12.65 -22.64 -24.40
N ASP A 137 -12.30 -22.87 -23.13
CA ASP A 137 -12.82 -22.10 -22.02
C ASP A 137 -12.24 -20.65 -22.00
N PRO A 138 -12.86 -19.72 -21.24
CA PRO A 138 -12.40 -18.33 -21.18
C PRO A 138 -10.99 -18.13 -20.59
N ALA A 139 -10.52 -18.99 -19.70
CA ALA A 139 -9.18 -18.86 -19.12
C ALA A 139 -8.12 -19.26 -20.14
N THR A 140 -8.34 -20.32 -20.91
CA THR A 140 -7.46 -20.67 -22.03
C THR A 140 -7.44 -19.58 -23.10
N ALA A 141 -8.59 -18.97 -23.41
CA ALA A 141 -8.67 -17.85 -24.35
C ALA A 141 -7.93 -16.59 -23.84
N ALA A 142 -8.06 -16.26 -22.56
CA ALA A 142 -7.32 -15.15 -21.93
C ALA A 142 -5.80 -15.42 -21.93
N ALA A 143 -5.37 -16.66 -21.63
CA ALA A 143 -3.97 -17.06 -21.69
C ALA A 143 -3.40 -17.01 -23.12
N ALA A 144 -4.20 -17.29 -24.14
CA ALA A 144 -3.80 -17.11 -25.54
C ALA A 144 -3.61 -15.63 -25.91
N VAL A 145 -4.45 -14.73 -25.39
CA VAL A 145 -4.28 -13.27 -25.53
C VAL A 145 -2.98 -12.81 -24.86
N CYS A 146 -2.71 -13.18 -23.60
CA CYS A 146 -1.45 -12.83 -22.94
C CYS A 146 -0.23 -13.38 -23.69
N ARG A 147 -0.29 -14.64 -24.15
CA ARG A 147 0.82 -15.23 -24.93
C ARG A 147 1.06 -14.48 -26.25
N LYS A 148 -0.01 -14.09 -26.96
CA LYS A 148 0.11 -13.30 -28.18
C LYS A 148 0.71 -11.91 -27.92
N ALA A 149 0.40 -11.27 -26.78
CA ALA A 149 1.02 -10.00 -26.40
C ALA A 149 2.54 -10.16 -26.16
N LEU A 150 2.93 -11.20 -25.41
CA LEU A 150 4.35 -11.57 -25.20
C LEU A 150 5.08 -11.87 -26.52
N ASP A 151 4.49 -12.73 -27.37
CA ASP A 151 5.04 -13.07 -28.70
C ASP A 151 5.14 -11.86 -29.64
N SER A 152 4.36 -10.80 -29.38
CA SER A 152 4.39 -9.54 -30.14
C SER A 152 5.39 -8.51 -29.59
N GLY A 153 6.17 -8.90 -28.57
CA GLY A 153 7.26 -8.10 -27.99
C GLY A 153 6.88 -7.23 -26.80
N SER A 154 5.77 -7.50 -26.11
CA SER A 154 5.46 -6.80 -24.86
C SER A 154 6.47 -7.14 -23.77
N MET A 155 6.95 -6.10 -23.09
CA MET A 155 7.96 -6.16 -22.02
C MET A 155 7.36 -5.91 -20.63
N ASP A 156 6.03 -5.79 -20.54
CA ASP A 156 5.31 -5.40 -19.33
C ASP A 156 4.54 -6.57 -18.69
N ASN A 157 3.89 -6.30 -17.57
CA ASN A 157 3.00 -7.22 -16.85
C ASN A 157 1.73 -7.48 -17.68
N LEU A 158 1.36 -8.74 -17.88
CA LEU A 158 0.28 -9.15 -18.80
C LEU A 158 -0.94 -9.72 -18.06
N SER A 159 -2.00 -8.93 -17.96
CA SER A 159 -3.28 -9.31 -17.34
C SER A 159 -4.45 -9.23 -18.33
N CYS A 160 -5.15 -10.35 -18.52
CA CYS A 160 -6.36 -10.44 -19.35
C CYS A 160 -7.47 -11.17 -18.60
N MET A 161 -8.67 -10.58 -18.58
CA MET A 161 -9.89 -11.20 -18.05
C MET A 161 -10.99 -11.20 -19.11
N ILE A 162 -11.65 -12.35 -19.30
CA ILE A 162 -12.79 -12.50 -20.22
C ILE A 162 -14.07 -12.75 -19.41
N VAL A 163 -15.08 -11.92 -19.63
CA VAL A 163 -16.41 -12.04 -19.00
C VAL A 163 -17.47 -12.39 -20.05
N LEU A 164 -18.03 -13.61 -19.96
CA LEU A 164 -19.11 -14.06 -20.85
C LEU A 164 -20.48 -13.61 -20.34
N LEU A 165 -21.25 -12.87 -21.14
CA LEU A 165 -22.54 -12.29 -20.73
C LEU A 165 -23.72 -13.26 -20.89
N ARG A 166 -23.54 -14.53 -20.50
CA ARG A 166 -24.55 -15.60 -20.64
C ARG A 166 -25.81 -15.34 -19.81
N GLN A 167 -26.94 -15.89 -20.25
CA GLN A 167 -28.18 -15.90 -19.46
C GLN A 167 -28.02 -16.77 -18.20
N ARG A 168 -28.66 -16.34 -17.10
CA ARG A 168 -28.45 -16.88 -15.76
C ARG A 168 -28.83 -18.35 -15.63
N GLU A 169 -29.85 -18.81 -16.35
CA GLU A 169 -30.27 -20.22 -16.39
C GLU A 169 -29.18 -21.12 -17.00
N GLN A 170 -28.55 -20.69 -18.11
CA GLN A 170 -27.50 -21.48 -18.78
C GLN A 170 -26.21 -21.56 -17.96
N ALA A 171 -25.90 -20.53 -17.16
CA ALA A 171 -24.77 -20.56 -16.24
C ALA A 171 -25.04 -21.49 -15.03
N ALA A 172 -26.26 -21.49 -14.49
CA ALA A 172 -26.62 -22.30 -13.32
C ALA A 172 -26.58 -23.81 -13.61
N GLU A 173 -27.06 -24.25 -14.78
CA GLU A 173 -27.07 -25.68 -15.17
C GLU A 173 -25.66 -26.22 -15.50
N SER A 174 -24.72 -25.34 -15.86
CA SER A 174 -23.37 -25.71 -16.32
C SER A 174 -22.28 -25.61 -15.25
N ALA A 175 -22.52 -24.83 -14.19
CA ALA A 175 -21.48 -24.50 -13.21
C ALA A 175 -21.27 -25.62 -12.19
N LYS A 176 -20.45 -26.61 -12.54
CA LYS A 176 -19.70 -27.36 -11.53
C LYS A 176 -18.89 -26.34 -10.74
N LYS A 177 -19.31 -26.04 -9.51
CA LYS A 177 -18.58 -25.13 -8.62
C LYS A 177 -17.25 -25.79 -8.27
N GLU A 178 -16.18 -25.29 -8.88
CA GLU A 178 -14.82 -25.64 -8.50
C GLU A 178 -14.34 -24.65 -7.43
N LEU A 179 -13.71 -25.19 -6.40
CA LEU A 179 -13.08 -24.41 -5.35
C LEU A 179 -11.62 -24.24 -5.72
N TRP A 180 -11.12 -23.01 -5.76
CA TRP A 180 -9.70 -22.70 -5.85
C TRP A 180 -9.31 -21.99 -4.55
N PRO A 181 -8.91 -22.74 -3.51
CA PRO A 181 -8.57 -22.15 -2.23
C PRO A 181 -7.30 -21.29 -2.34
N GLY A 182 -7.35 -20.09 -1.77
CA GLY A 182 -6.17 -19.25 -1.56
C GLY A 182 -5.31 -19.75 -0.39
N PRO A 183 -4.16 -19.11 -0.12
CA PRO A 183 -3.31 -19.49 1.00
C PRO A 183 -4.04 -19.51 2.34
N PHE A 184 -3.71 -20.47 3.21
CA PHE A 184 -4.31 -20.58 4.55
C PHE A 184 -3.45 -19.88 5.63
N SER A 185 -3.03 -18.64 5.33
CA SER A 185 -1.91 -17.97 6.02
C SER A 185 -2.07 -17.70 7.52
N GLU A 186 -3.30 -17.61 8.02
CA GLU A 186 -3.58 -17.22 9.42
C GLU A 186 -4.33 -18.33 10.17
N PRO A 187 -3.67 -19.49 10.42
CA PRO A 187 -4.34 -20.65 10.99
C PRO A 187 -4.78 -20.46 12.45
N THR A 188 -4.26 -19.48 13.20
CA THR A 188 -4.68 -19.18 14.57
C THR A 188 -5.81 -18.13 14.64
N HIS A 189 -6.07 -17.38 13.56
CA HIS A 189 -6.98 -16.23 13.61
C HIS A 189 -8.45 -16.64 13.39
N GLY A 190 -9.30 -16.46 14.42
CA GLY A 190 -10.71 -16.89 14.38
C GLY A 190 -11.55 -16.28 13.25
N ALA A 191 -11.42 -14.97 12.97
CA ALA A 191 -12.14 -14.32 11.88
C ALA A 191 -11.73 -14.84 10.48
N PHE A 192 -10.41 -15.04 10.25
CA PHE A 192 -9.88 -15.64 9.03
C PHE A 192 -10.46 -17.05 8.80
N ARG A 193 -10.37 -17.94 9.81
CA ARG A 193 -10.99 -19.28 9.76
C ARG A 193 -12.47 -19.22 9.39
N LYS A 194 -13.24 -18.30 9.99
CA LYS A 194 -14.68 -18.13 9.72
C LYS A 194 -14.94 -17.67 8.28
N ALA A 195 -14.14 -16.74 7.75
CA ALA A 195 -14.23 -16.27 6.37
C ALA A 195 -13.87 -17.38 5.36
N TYR A 196 -12.81 -18.14 5.64
CA TYR A 196 -12.34 -19.25 4.81
C TYR A 196 -13.34 -20.42 4.82
N ALA A 197 -13.90 -20.79 5.97
CA ALA A 197 -14.98 -21.77 6.08
C ALA A 197 -16.24 -21.34 5.30
N ALA A 198 -16.61 -20.05 5.37
CA ALA A 198 -17.73 -19.51 4.60
C ALA A 198 -17.45 -19.52 3.07
N MET A 199 -16.19 -19.37 2.66
CA MET A 199 -15.75 -19.50 1.27
C MET A 199 -15.86 -20.95 0.77
N ALA A 200 -15.37 -21.92 1.53
CA ALA A 200 -15.52 -23.34 1.23
C ALA A 200 -17.01 -23.76 1.15
N ALA A 201 -17.82 -23.34 2.12
CA ALA A 201 -19.25 -23.66 2.18
C ALA A 201 -20.04 -23.11 0.97
N ARG A 202 -19.67 -21.92 0.44
CA ARG A 202 -20.30 -21.37 -0.79
C ARG A 202 -20.04 -22.23 -2.03
N ALA A 203 -18.91 -22.94 -2.06
CA ALA A 203 -18.57 -23.91 -3.10
C ALA A 203 -19.17 -25.31 -2.86
N GLY A 204 -19.72 -25.57 -1.66
CA GLY A 204 -20.22 -26.90 -1.27
C GLY A 204 -19.15 -27.82 -0.68
N SER A 205 -18.01 -27.26 -0.26
CA SER A 205 -16.92 -27.96 0.42
C SER A 205 -16.89 -27.62 1.91
N THR A 206 -16.10 -28.36 2.69
CA THR A 206 -15.83 -28.06 4.12
C THR A 206 -14.49 -27.34 4.26
N ILE A 207 -14.20 -26.75 5.43
CA ILE A 207 -12.93 -26.02 5.64
C ILE A 207 -11.73 -26.97 5.54
N GLU A 208 -11.85 -28.17 6.10
CA GLU A 208 -10.83 -29.21 6.14
C GLU A 208 -10.48 -29.69 4.73
N ALA A 209 -11.49 -29.90 3.89
CA ALA A 209 -11.31 -30.26 2.48
C ALA A 209 -10.73 -29.10 1.65
N ALA A 210 -11.07 -27.85 1.96
CA ALA A 210 -10.50 -26.68 1.30
C ALA A 210 -9.03 -26.43 1.69
N VAL A 211 -8.65 -26.75 2.93
CA VAL A 211 -7.25 -26.70 3.39
C VAL A 211 -6.43 -27.86 2.82
N GLU A 212 -6.98 -29.08 2.78
CA GLU A 212 -6.36 -30.23 2.10
C GLU A 212 -6.06 -29.91 0.63
N GLN A 213 -7.04 -29.34 -0.07
CA GLN A 213 -6.89 -28.95 -1.46
C GLN A 213 -5.81 -27.87 -1.64
N ARG A 214 -5.73 -26.88 -0.75
CA ARG A 214 -4.66 -25.85 -0.79
C ARG A 214 -3.28 -26.46 -0.56
N TYR A 215 -3.12 -27.29 0.46
CA TYR A 215 -1.86 -27.99 0.74
C TYR A 215 -1.40 -28.83 -0.46
N THR A 216 -2.32 -29.56 -1.08
CA THR A 216 -2.05 -30.37 -2.29
C THR A 216 -1.63 -29.48 -3.48
N MET A 217 -2.28 -28.32 -3.68
CA MET A 217 -1.88 -27.34 -4.70
C MET A 217 -0.48 -26.75 -4.43
N ALA A 218 -0.20 -26.27 -3.22
CA ALA A 218 1.08 -25.70 -2.85
C ALA A 218 2.22 -26.73 -2.95
N SER A 219 1.98 -27.96 -2.47
CA SER A 219 2.91 -29.10 -2.59
C SER A 219 3.24 -29.41 -4.04
N ARG A 220 2.26 -29.33 -4.92
CA ARG A 220 2.43 -29.55 -6.36
C ARG A 220 3.21 -28.42 -7.02
N GLN A 221 2.89 -27.16 -6.71
CA GLN A 221 3.60 -25.98 -7.22
C GLN A 221 5.08 -26.01 -6.82
N ALA A 222 5.38 -26.29 -5.54
CA ALA A 222 6.75 -26.45 -5.07
C ALA A 222 7.50 -27.57 -5.83
N ARG A 223 6.87 -28.73 -6.05
CA ARG A 223 7.45 -29.84 -6.84
C ARG A 223 7.67 -29.48 -8.32
N GLU A 224 6.77 -28.71 -8.92
CA GLU A 224 6.87 -28.28 -10.32
C GLU A 224 7.98 -27.23 -10.50
N MET A 225 8.08 -26.24 -9.61
CA MET A 225 9.19 -25.26 -9.60
C MET A 225 10.55 -25.92 -9.38
N SER A 226 10.67 -26.86 -8.42
CA SER A 226 11.91 -27.61 -8.20
C SER A 226 12.38 -28.35 -9.45
N LYS A 227 11.46 -28.99 -10.19
CA LYS A 227 11.77 -29.67 -11.46
C LYS A 227 12.16 -28.68 -12.56
N HIS A 228 11.49 -27.54 -12.65
CA HIS A 228 11.85 -26.49 -13.62
C HIS A 228 13.28 -25.98 -13.36
N ARG A 229 13.66 -25.79 -12.08
CA ARG A 229 15.02 -25.46 -11.68
C ARG A 229 16.03 -26.56 -12.05
N GLU A 230 15.75 -27.83 -11.72
CA GLU A 230 16.62 -28.96 -12.10
C GLU A 230 16.85 -29.05 -13.62
N VAL A 231 15.80 -28.83 -14.42
CA VAL A 231 15.88 -28.84 -15.90
C VAL A 231 16.65 -27.62 -16.42
N GLN A 232 16.46 -26.44 -15.82
CA GLN A 232 17.18 -25.23 -16.21
C GLN A 232 18.67 -25.34 -15.84
N ASP A 233 19.00 -25.74 -14.61
CA ASP A 233 20.37 -25.99 -14.15
C ASP A 233 21.07 -27.07 -14.99
N GLY A 234 20.32 -28.07 -15.49
CA GLY A 234 20.82 -29.08 -16.42
C GLY A 234 21.10 -28.53 -17.82
N ALA A 235 20.15 -27.80 -18.41
CA ALA A 235 20.28 -27.23 -19.75
C ALA A 235 21.32 -26.09 -19.83
N GLU A 236 21.52 -25.35 -18.74
CA GLU A 236 22.59 -24.35 -18.64
C GLU A 236 23.98 -25.03 -18.57
N LYS A 237 24.13 -26.14 -17.82
CA LYS A 237 25.38 -26.94 -17.79
C LYS A 237 25.73 -27.58 -19.14
N GLU A 238 24.74 -28.07 -19.89
CA GLU A 238 24.98 -28.56 -21.25
C GLU A 238 25.49 -27.44 -22.18
N LYS A 239 24.89 -26.24 -22.11
CA LYS A 239 25.35 -25.05 -22.87
C LYS A 239 26.73 -24.55 -22.46
N GLU A 240 27.10 -24.62 -21.18
CA GLU A 240 28.46 -24.32 -20.72
C GLU A 240 29.48 -25.33 -21.28
N SER A 241 29.10 -26.60 -21.42
CA SER A 241 29.97 -27.64 -21.98
C SER A 241 30.19 -27.50 -23.50
N GLU A 242 29.23 -26.95 -24.24
CA GLU A 242 29.35 -26.73 -25.69
C GLU A 242 30.09 -25.42 -26.04
N ASN A 243 29.98 -24.37 -25.22
CA ASN A 243 30.56 -23.04 -25.50
C ASN A 243 31.95 -22.83 -24.86
N GLY A 244 32.88 -23.76 -25.11
CA GLY A 244 34.22 -23.82 -24.52
C GLY A 244 35.21 -22.70 -24.90
N ALA A 245 34.81 -21.42 -24.82
CA ALA A 245 35.66 -20.25 -24.95
C ALA A 245 35.24 -19.17 -23.93
N GLU A 246 36.01 -19.02 -22.86
CA GLU A 246 35.75 -18.06 -21.79
C GLU A 246 35.85 -16.61 -22.29
N SER A 247 34.69 -15.96 -22.48
CA SER A 247 34.61 -14.52 -22.69
C SER A 247 34.60 -13.79 -21.34
N LEU A 248 35.21 -12.61 -21.28
CA LEU A 248 35.07 -11.67 -20.14
C LEU A 248 33.60 -11.37 -19.82
N ALA A 249 32.72 -11.39 -20.81
CA ALA A 249 31.28 -11.26 -20.60
C ALA A 249 30.73 -12.42 -19.75
N THR A 250 31.11 -13.66 -20.06
CA THR A 250 30.72 -14.86 -19.28
C THR A 250 31.23 -14.77 -17.85
N MET A 251 32.49 -14.35 -17.66
CA MET A 251 33.13 -14.24 -16.35
C MET A 251 32.49 -13.13 -15.48
N LEU A 252 32.09 -12.01 -16.08
CA LEU A 252 31.34 -10.96 -15.38
C LEU A 252 29.90 -11.41 -15.05
N TRP A 253 29.26 -12.17 -15.94
CA TRP A 253 27.92 -12.71 -15.71
C TRP A 253 27.88 -13.74 -14.57
N THR A 254 28.83 -14.69 -14.55
CA THR A 254 28.93 -15.69 -13.48
C THR A 254 29.34 -15.07 -12.15
N THR A 255 30.23 -14.06 -12.15
CA THR A 255 30.62 -13.33 -10.93
C THR A 255 29.43 -12.58 -10.31
N ARG A 256 28.57 -11.96 -11.13
CA ARG A 256 27.35 -11.28 -10.67
C ARG A 256 26.31 -12.28 -10.13
N ARG A 257 26.08 -13.39 -10.83
CA ARG A 257 25.16 -14.45 -10.39
C ARG A 257 25.63 -15.15 -9.11
N GLY A 258 26.94 -15.26 -8.89
CA GLY A 258 27.53 -15.81 -7.67
C GLY A 258 27.19 -15.04 -6.39
N GLN A 259 26.68 -13.81 -6.49
CA GLN A 259 26.13 -13.05 -5.35
C GLN A 259 24.60 -13.13 -5.24
N GLU A 260 23.90 -13.56 -6.29
CA GLU A 260 22.43 -13.71 -6.32
C GLU A 260 21.97 -15.15 -6.00
N GLN A 261 22.86 -16.14 -6.11
CA GLN A 261 22.50 -17.57 -6.00
C GLN A 261 22.13 -18.05 -4.58
N ASP A 262 22.43 -17.26 -3.55
CA ASP A 262 22.05 -17.51 -2.14
C ASP A 262 20.74 -16.81 -1.72
N SER A 263 20.17 -15.91 -2.54
CA SER A 263 18.80 -15.44 -2.30
C SER A 263 17.82 -16.49 -2.83
N GLN A 264 17.04 -17.08 -1.92
CA GLN A 264 15.93 -17.97 -2.31
C GLN A 264 14.92 -17.18 -3.16
N ASP A 265 14.44 -17.79 -4.24
CA ASP A 265 13.34 -17.25 -5.05
C ASP A 265 12.16 -16.90 -4.12
N PRO A 266 11.73 -15.62 -4.04
CA PRO A 266 10.70 -15.20 -3.10
C PRO A 266 9.40 -16.01 -3.20
N ALA A 267 8.96 -16.36 -4.41
CA ALA A 267 7.73 -17.14 -4.61
C ALA A 267 7.88 -18.59 -4.12
N MET A 268 9.09 -19.13 -4.19
CA MET A 268 9.44 -20.45 -3.65
C MET A 268 9.51 -20.40 -2.12
N ALA A 269 10.10 -19.33 -1.56
CA ALA A 269 10.17 -19.10 -0.11
C ALA A 269 8.78 -18.94 0.52
N GLU A 270 7.87 -18.20 -0.12
CA GLU A 270 6.46 -18.09 0.28
C GLU A 270 5.75 -19.45 0.30
N LEU A 271 5.91 -20.26 -0.77
CA LEU A 271 5.31 -21.59 -0.85
C LEU A 271 5.90 -22.57 0.16
N GLN A 272 7.18 -22.46 0.50
CA GLN A 272 7.75 -23.22 1.62
C GLN A 272 7.23 -22.75 2.98
N ALA A 273 7.12 -21.44 3.20
CA ALA A 273 6.58 -20.86 4.42
C ALA A 273 5.13 -21.28 4.66
N GLU A 274 4.30 -21.38 3.61
CA GLU A 274 2.95 -21.94 3.70
C GLU A 274 2.99 -23.44 4.06
N LEU A 275 3.81 -24.25 3.37
CA LEU A 275 3.87 -25.70 3.62
C LEU A 275 4.37 -26.04 5.03
N ILE A 276 5.29 -25.24 5.59
CA ILE A 276 5.83 -25.40 6.95
C ILE A 276 4.74 -25.22 8.03
N GLN A 277 3.67 -24.47 7.76
CA GLN A 277 2.57 -24.30 8.72
C GLN A 277 1.83 -25.60 9.02
N PHE A 278 1.91 -26.60 8.13
CA PHE A 278 1.24 -27.90 8.27
C PHE A 278 2.12 -28.96 8.96
N ASP A 279 3.13 -28.54 9.73
CA ASP A 279 4.14 -29.40 10.39
C ASP A 279 4.85 -30.34 9.40
N SER A 280 4.62 -31.65 9.50
CA SER A 280 5.13 -32.66 8.55
C SER A 280 4.13 -33.02 7.44
N GLY A 281 2.97 -32.38 7.41
CA GLY A 281 1.87 -32.65 6.49
C GLY A 281 1.12 -33.97 6.76
N PRO A 282 0.07 -34.25 5.97
CA PRO A 282 -0.61 -35.53 5.99
C PRO A 282 0.35 -36.65 5.54
N PRO A 283 0.28 -37.87 6.11
CA PRO A 283 1.12 -38.98 5.68
C PRO A 283 1.00 -39.29 4.17
N ASP A 284 2.13 -39.53 3.51
CA ASP A 284 2.22 -39.85 2.06
C ASP A 284 1.38 -41.08 1.64
N THR A 285 0.94 -41.91 2.58
CA THR A 285 0.06 -43.05 2.35
C THR A 285 -1.41 -42.65 2.16
N LEU A 286 -1.80 -41.41 2.48
CA LEU A 286 -3.17 -40.90 2.33
C LEU A 286 -3.35 -40.22 0.96
N ALA A 287 -4.25 -40.77 0.15
CA ALA A 287 -4.53 -40.25 -1.18
C ALA A 287 -5.15 -38.84 -1.14
N GLU A 288 -4.79 -38.01 -2.13
CA GLU A 288 -5.34 -36.65 -2.31
C GLU A 288 -6.87 -36.68 -2.35
N GLY A 289 -7.52 -35.81 -1.57
CA GLY A 289 -8.98 -35.78 -1.41
C GLY A 289 -9.64 -37.00 -0.75
N SER A 290 -8.88 -37.94 -0.14
CA SER A 290 -9.49 -39.06 0.60
C SER A 290 -10.13 -38.61 1.91
N VAL A 291 -11.12 -39.37 2.39
CA VAL A 291 -11.82 -39.05 3.66
C VAL A 291 -10.85 -39.07 4.84
N GLU A 292 -9.90 -39.98 4.82
CA GLU A 292 -8.84 -40.13 5.83
C GLU A 292 -7.86 -38.94 5.80
N ARG A 293 -7.53 -38.43 4.61
CA ARG A 293 -6.68 -37.24 4.45
C ARG A 293 -7.39 -35.97 4.93
N ILE A 294 -8.67 -35.80 4.57
CA ILE A 294 -9.50 -34.68 5.04
C ILE A 294 -9.67 -34.74 6.57
N GLN A 295 -9.82 -35.95 7.14
CA GLN A 295 -9.88 -36.15 8.59
C GLN A 295 -8.56 -35.78 9.29
N TRP A 296 -7.39 -36.00 8.66
CA TRP A 296 -6.11 -35.51 9.19
C TRP A 296 -6.07 -33.97 9.26
N PHE A 297 -6.51 -33.28 8.20
CA PHE A 297 -6.60 -31.80 8.21
C PHE A 297 -7.61 -31.28 9.22
N LYS A 298 -8.66 -32.06 9.52
CA LYS A 298 -9.57 -31.76 10.62
C LYS A 298 -8.87 -31.81 11.97
N GLU A 299 -8.12 -32.88 12.25
CA GLU A 299 -7.40 -33.07 13.51
C GLU A 299 -6.31 -32.00 13.70
N TRP A 300 -5.63 -31.60 12.62
CA TRP A 300 -4.70 -30.47 12.63
C TRP A 300 -5.41 -29.12 12.91
N LEU A 301 -6.54 -28.84 12.25
CA LEU A 301 -7.34 -27.64 12.51
C LEU A 301 -7.88 -27.59 13.95
N ASP A 302 -8.42 -28.70 14.46
CA ASP A 302 -8.95 -28.83 15.82
C ASP A 302 -7.84 -28.76 16.89
N GLY A 303 -6.61 -29.14 16.54
CA GLY A 303 -5.42 -29.07 17.41
C GLY A 303 -4.69 -27.72 17.41
N THR A 304 -5.08 -26.78 16.54
CA THR A 304 -4.50 -25.42 16.51
C THR A 304 -5.25 -24.50 17.48
N ASP A 305 -4.54 -23.83 18.38
CA ASP A 305 -5.14 -22.80 19.25
C ASP A 305 -5.68 -21.62 18.42
N VAL A 306 -6.97 -21.33 18.58
CA VAL A 306 -7.65 -20.23 17.87
C VAL A 306 -7.77 -19.02 18.79
N VAL A 307 -7.12 -17.92 18.41
CA VAL A 307 -7.38 -16.61 19.01
C VAL A 307 -8.82 -16.22 18.66
N PRO A 308 -9.71 -15.99 19.65
CA PRO A 308 -11.08 -15.58 19.37
C PRO A 308 -11.09 -14.30 18.53
N ALA A 309 -11.97 -14.25 17.52
CA ALA A 309 -12.19 -13.00 16.80
C ALA A 309 -12.67 -11.93 17.78
N LEU A 310 -12.03 -10.76 17.81
CA LEU A 310 -12.47 -9.62 18.62
C LEU A 310 -13.92 -9.26 18.25
N ASP A 311 -14.84 -9.49 19.18
CA ASP A 311 -16.21 -9.04 19.05
C ASP A 311 -16.36 -7.63 19.62
N LEU A 312 -15.83 -6.66 18.87
CA LEU A 312 -15.87 -5.23 19.20
C LEU A 312 -17.28 -4.70 19.50
N GLN A 313 -18.34 -5.43 19.09
CA GLN A 313 -19.74 -5.06 19.32
C GLN A 313 -20.26 -5.44 20.72
N ASN A 314 -19.60 -6.37 21.41
CA ASN A 314 -20.00 -6.86 22.74
C ASN A 314 -18.97 -6.58 23.86
N MET A 315 -17.82 -5.99 23.53
CA MET A 315 -16.82 -5.58 24.53
C MET A 315 -17.29 -4.35 25.32
N THR A 316 -16.97 -4.32 26.61
CA THR A 316 -17.21 -3.16 27.46
C THR A 316 -16.26 -2.00 27.10
N ARG A 317 -16.63 -0.77 27.48
CA ARG A 317 -15.79 0.42 27.26
C ARG A 317 -14.38 0.26 27.81
N ASP A 318 -14.23 -0.38 28.98
CA ASP A 318 -12.92 -0.56 29.63
C ASP A 318 -12.07 -1.62 28.91
N GLU A 319 -12.70 -2.67 28.38
CA GLU A 319 -12.01 -3.69 27.55
C GLU A 319 -11.57 -3.09 26.20
N LEU A 320 -12.42 -2.29 25.55
CA LEU A 320 -12.05 -1.54 24.34
C LEU A 320 -10.92 -0.54 24.60
N LEU A 321 -10.94 0.16 25.73
CA LEU A 321 -9.88 1.10 26.11
C LEU A 321 -8.55 0.40 26.41
N ASN A 322 -8.57 -0.79 27.03
CA ASN A 322 -7.35 -1.58 27.23
C ASN A 322 -6.78 -2.07 25.89
N LEU A 323 -7.64 -2.50 24.96
CA LEU A 323 -7.19 -2.98 23.66
C LEU A 323 -6.64 -1.85 22.77
N VAL A 324 -7.22 -0.65 22.88
CA VAL A 324 -6.69 0.60 22.29
C VAL A 324 -5.46 1.16 23.06
N GLU A 325 -5.18 0.69 24.29
CA GLU A 325 -3.89 0.93 24.97
C GLU A 325 -2.79 -0.05 24.51
N GLU A 326 -3.15 -1.21 23.94
CA GLU A 326 -2.22 -2.25 23.49
C GLU A 326 -1.92 -2.19 21.97
N ASP A 327 -2.84 -1.69 21.14
CA ASP A 327 -2.70 -1.60 19.68
C ASP A 327 -2.79 -0.13 19.15
N PRO A 328 -1.69 0.46 18.65
CA PRO A 328 -1.67 1.80 18.06
C PRO A 328 -2.50 1.98 16.79
N GLU A 329 -2.73 0.95 15.97
CA GLU A 329 -3.50 1.05 14.73
C GLU A 329 -5.00 1.16 15.04
N LEU A 330 -5.48 0.39 16.02
CA LEU A 330 -6.86 0.48 16.50
C LEU A 330 -7.20 1.87 17.07
N LEU A 331 -6.24 2.56 17.69
CA LEU A 331 -6.40 3.95 18.12
C LEU A 331 -6.62 4.90 16.93
N ALA A 332 -5.89 4.71 15.83
CA ALA A 332 -6.05 5.52 14.62
C ALA A 332 -7.44 5.31 13.98
N VAL A 333 -7.91 4.07 13.90
CA VAL A 333 -9.26 3.74 13.38
C VAL A 333 -10.37 4.30 14.27
N ALA A 334 -10.24 4.18 15.61
CA ALA A 334 -11.23 4.71 16.55
C ALA A 334 -11.35 6.24 16.50
N ARG A 335 -10.22 6.94 16.28
CA ARG A 335 -10.18 8.40 16.03
C ARG A 335 -10.82 8.76 14.69
N ALA A 336 -10.49 8.04 13.62
CA ALA A 336 -11.05 8.28 12.28
C ALA A 336 -12.59 8.09 12.23
N GLN A 337 -13.15 7.28 13.13
CA GLN A 337 -14.60 7.08 13.28
C GLN A 337 -15.26 7.99 14.34
N GLY A 338 -14.51 8.89 14.98
CA GLY A 338 -15.04 9.82 15.98
C GLY A 338 -15.54 9.16 17.28
N LEU A 339 -15.08 7.94 17.58
CA LEU A 339 -15.48 7.19 18.79
C LEU A 339 -14.69 7.63 20.04
N VAL A 340 -13.61 8.37 19.85
CA VAL A 340 -12.76 8.95 20.90
C VAL A 340 -12.58 10.43 20.59
N ASP A 341 -12.86 11.31 21.56
CA ASP A 341 -12.66 12.75 21.45
C ASP A 341 -11.17 13.06 21.21
N GLU A 342 -10.84 14.03 20.35
CA GLU A 342 -9.46 14.46 20.06
C GLU A 342 -8.67 14.83 21.32
N ARG A 343 -9.36 15.27 22.38
CA ARG A 343 -8.76 15.65 23.67
C ARG A 343 -8.66 14.50 24.67
N ALA A 344 -9.39 13.41 24.48
CA ALA A 344 -9.23 12.20 25.27
C ALA A 344 -7.93 11.49 24.87
N MET A 345 -7.29 10.83 25.84
CA MET A 345 -5.96 10.21 25.72
C MET A 345 -4.76 11.18 25.56
N ARG A 346 -4.95 12.51 25.70
CA ARG A 346 -3.82 13.46 25.75
C ARG A 346 -2.94 13.24 26.99
N VAL A 347 -1.66 13.57 26.87
CA VAL A 347 -0.70 13.57 27.99
C VAL A 347 -0.74 14.95 28.65
N VAL A 348 -0.87 14.95 29.97
CA VAL A 348 -0.85 16.17 30.79
C VAL A 348 0.22 16.05 31.86
N ARG A 349 0.90 17.17 32.12
CA ARG A 349 1.75 17.35 33.29
C ARG A 349 0.94 18.03 34.38
N VAL A 350 0.96 17.47 35.60
CA VAL A 350 0.34 18.13 36.76
C VAL A 350 1.26 19.25 37.24
N VAL A 351 0.69 20.42 37.55
CA VAL A 351 1.44 21.54 38.12
C VAL A 351 2.11 21.19 39.47
N ALA A 352 3.05 22.04 39.90
CA ALA A 352 3.73 21.89 41.18
C ALA A 352 2.78 22.01 42.39
N ALA A 353 3.20 21.49 43.55
CA ALA A 353 2.35 21.33 44.73
C ALA A 353 1.80 22.64 45.33
N ASP A 354 2.50 23.74 45.11
CA ASP A 354 2.13 25.10 45.50
C ASP A 354 1.01 25.70 44.62
N ALA A 355 0.94 25.30 43.36
CA ALA A 355 -0.15 25.65 42.43
C ALA A 355 -1.33 24.67 42.48
N LEU A 356 -1.07 23.37 42.67
CA LEU A 356 -2.10 22.32 42.67
C LEU A 356 -3.10 22.52 43.83
N ARG A 357 -2.60 22.83 45.02
CA ARG A 357 -3.43 22.91 46.22
C ARG A 357 -4.46 24.06 46.19
N PRO A 358 -4.08 25.33 45.89
CA PRO A 358 -5.05 26.42 45.79
C PRO A 358 -6.12 26.17 44.73
N ALA A 359 -5.76 25.57 43.59
CA ALA A 359 -6.70 25.33 42.49
C ALA A 359 -7.68 24.17 42.80
N VAL A 360 -7.24 23.12 43.50
CA VAL A 360 -8.13 22.07 44.01
C VAL A 360 -9.03 22.60 45.13
N GLU A 361 -8.49 23.35 46.10
CA GLU A 361 -9.28 23.94 47.21
C GLU A 361 -10.27 25.03 46.73
N ALA A 362 -10.02 25.66 45.58
CA ALA A 362 -10.95 26.59 44.93
C ALA A 362 -12.05 25.88 44.11
N HIS A 363 -11.90 24.59 43.81
CA HIS A 363 -12.87 23.86 43.00
C HIS A 363 -14.12 23.47 43.78
N LYS A 364 -15.27 23.40 43.09
CA LYS A 364 -16.56 23.13 43.75
C LYS A 364 -16.89 21.64 43.93
N THR A 365 -16.23 20.77 43.16
CA THR A 365 -16.54 19.34 43.07
C THR A 365 -15.43 18.41 43.58
N ILE A 366 -14.20 18.92 43.72
CA ILE A 366 -13.02 18.15 44.13
C ILE A 366 -12.59 18.61 45.52
N ASN A 367 -12.29 17.67 46.42
CA ASN A 367 -11.72 17.96 47.73
C ASN A 367 -10.21 17.67 47.73
N TRP A 368 -9.45 18.46 48.47
CA TRP A 368 -8.02 18.19 48.69
C TRP A 368 -7.80 16.88 49.47
N ASP A 369 -6.82 16.10 49.02
CA ASP A 369 -6.31 14.90 49.68
C ASP A 369 -4.78 14.94 49.60
N ASP A 370 -4.07 14.74 50.71
CA ASP A 370 -2.61 14.83 50.75
C ASP A 370 -1.91 13.79 49.84
N ARG A 371 -2.62 12.74 49.40
CA ARG A 371 -2.12 11.80 48.38
C ARG A 371 -1.91 12.46 47.01
N LEU A 372 -2.60 13.57 46.71
CA LEU A 372 -2.39 14.36 45.48
C LEU A 372 -0.96 14.93 45.39
N LEU A 373 -0.27 15.11 46.53
CA LEU A 373 1.15 15.50 46.53
C LEU A 373 2.07 14.48 45.84
N SER A 374 1.64 13.22 45.71
CA SER A 374 2.41 12.17 45.04
C SER A 374 2.32 12.19 43.51
N ILE A 375 1.44 13.04 42.94
CA ILE A 375 1.25 13.21 41.49
C ILE A 375 1.60 14.61 40.97
N CYS A 376 1.98 15.55 41.84
CA CYS A 376 2.56 16.84 41.43
C CYS A 376 3.75 16.62 40.50
N GLU A 377 3.87 17.43 39.45
CA GLU A 377 4.92 17.37 38.42
C GLU A 377 5.02 16.03 37.65
N GLN A 378 4.08 15.09 37.89
CA GLN A 378 4.02 13.82 37.16
C GLN A 378 3.26 13.98 35.85
N ARG A 379 3.65 13.16 34.87
CA ARG A 379 2.89 12.96 33.63
C ARG A 379 1.77 11.94 33.85
N GLY A 380 0.58 12.28 33.39
CA GLY A 380 -0.59 11.41 33.41
C GLY A 380 -1.33 11.46 32.07
N LYS A 381 -2.14 10.43 31.80
CA LYS A 381 -2.96 10.33 30.58
C LYS A 381 -4.40 10.70 30.91
N VAL A 382 -4.97 11.66 30.20
CA VAL A 382 -6.39 12.04 30.36
C VAL A 382 -7.26 10.92 29.81
N LEU A 383 -8.08 10.29 30.65
CA LEU A 383 -9.06 9.28 30.25
C LEU A 383 -10.37 9.92 29.78
N GLN A 384 -10.75 11.04 30.38
CA GLN A 384 -12.01 11.74 30.14
C GLN A 384 -11.89 13.20 30.60
N ASP A 385 -12.37 14.14 29.79
CA ASP A 385 -12.71 15.50 30.25
C ASP A 385 -14.19 15.58 30.63
N ASP A 386 -14.52 16.42 31.61
CA ASP A 386 -15.87 16.91 31.88
C ASP A 386 -15.94 18.43 31.64
N PRO A 387 -16.47 18.87 30.48
CA PRO A 387 -16.63 20.29 30.19
C PRO A 387 -17.67 21.02 31.06
N SER A 388 -18.52 20.29 31.80
CA SER A 388 -19.58 20.89 32.62
C SER A 388 -19.06 21.48 33.92
N ASP A 389 -18.00 20.90 34.50
CA ASP A 389 -17.32 21.42 35.69
C ASP A 389 -15.84 21.76 35.48
N LYS A 390 -15.30 21.59 34.25
CA LYS A 390 -13.89 21.85 33.86
C LYS A 390 -12.87 20.98 34.60
N THR A 391 -13.21 19.71 34.80
CA THR A 391 -12.29 18.72 35.35
C THR A 391 -11.91 17.67 34.31
N ALA A 392 -10.83 16.94 34.57
CA ALA A 392 -10.40 15.80 33.77
C ALA A 392 -9.94 14.66 34.66
N GLN A 393 -10.28 13.43 34.27
CA GLN A 393 -9.83 12.21 34.92
C GLN A 393 -8.48 11.78 34.35
N VAL A 394 -7.45 11.76 35.19
CA VAL A 394 -6.06 11.49 34.78
C VAL A 394 -5.56 10.17 35.40
N LYS A 395 -5.02 9.28 34.57
CA LYS A 395 -4.42 7.98 34.95
C LYS A 395 -2.89 8.12 34.99
N PHE A 396 -2.28 7.70 36.11
CA PHE A 396 -0.83 7.76 36.33
C PHE A 396 -0.25 6.34 36.38
N ARG A 397 0.89 6.10 35.72
CA ARG A 397 1.57 4.79 35.77
C ARG A 397 2.36 4.64 37.08
N GLY A 398 2.10 3.56 37.83
CA GLY A 398 3.05 3.00 38.81
C GLY A 398 2.84 3.31 40.31
N LYS A 399 1.86 4.11 40.74
CA LYS A 399 1.57 4.36 42.18
C LYS A 399 0.07 4.40 42.52
N ILE A 400 -0.24 4.50 43.82
CA ILE A 400 -1.44 4.02 44.55
C ILE A 400 -2.80 4.65 44.15
N CYS A 401 -2.89 5.49 43.12
CA CYS A 401 -4.17 6.00 42.60
C CYS A 401 -4.27 5.76 41.08
N ALA A 402 -5.05 4.75 40.69
CA ALA A 402 -5.19 4.30 39.31
C ALA A 402 -5.80 5.37 38.38
N SER A 403 -6.61 6.28 38.91
CA SER A 403 -6.95 7.56 38.25
C SER A 403 -7.43 8.57 39.30
N VAL A 404 -7.38 9.86 38.98
CA VAL A 404 -7.94 10.92 39.83
C VAL A 404 -8.51 12.06 38.98
N TRP A 405 -9.53 12.75 39.49
CA TRP A 405 -10.08 13.95 38.86
C TRP A 405 -9.31 15.19 39.30
N LEU A 406 -8.91 16.02 38.33
CA LEU A 406 -8.18 17.28 38.54
C LEU A 406 -8.85 18.43 37.76
N PRO A 407 -8.87 19.67 38.27
CA PRO A 407 -9.28 20.84 37.50
C PRO A 407 -8.35 21.06 36.30
N TRP A 408 -8.87 21.54 35.17
CA TRP A 408 -8.06 21.88 34.00
C TRP A 408 -6.97 22.93 34.30
N GLU A 409 -7.21 23.82 35.26
CA GLU A 409 -6.25 24.84 35.71
C GLU A 409 -4.98 24.25 36.37
N CYS A 410 -5.02 22.95 36.72
CA CYS A 410 -3.90 22.19 37.28
C CYS A 410 -3.16 21.32 36.27
N LEU A 411 -3.60 21.32 35.00
CA LEU A 411 -3.14 20.42 33.95
C LEU A 411 -2.51 21.23 32.84
N GLU A 412 -1.20 21.05 32.68
CA GLU A 412 -0.46 21.58 31.54
C GLU A 412 -0.53 20.53 30.43
N ASP A 413 -1.19 20.87 29.32
CA ASP A 413 -1.25 20.03 28.13
C ASP A 413 0.16 19.92 27.54
N GLU A 414 0.77 18.73 27.64
CA GLU A 414 1.95 18.40 26.84
C GLU A 414 1.45 18.02 25.44
N TRP A 415 1.45 19.01 24.54
CA TRP A 415 1.13 18.81 23.14
C TRP A 415 2.11 17.79 22.54
N MET A 416 1.59 16.62 22.17
CA MET A 416 2.18 15.86 21.06
C MET A 416 1.86 16.68 19.81
N ASP A 417 2.86 17.38 19.28
CA ASP A 417 2.78 17.99 17.95
C ASP A 417 2.67 16.87 16.91
N LEU A 418 1.44 16.46 16.57
CA LEU A 418 1.16 15.49 15.51
C LEU A 418 1.44 16.04 14.10
N GLN A 419 2.16 17.16 14.00
CA GLN A 419 2.69 17.77 12.77
C GLN A 419 4.15 18.21 12.89
N ASP A 420 4.83 17.98 14.03
CA ASP A 420 6.29 18.05 14.09
C ASP A 420 6.82 16.68 14.53
N ASN A 421 7.53 16.00 13.63
CA ASN A 421 8.08 14.67 13.89
C ASN A 421 9.35 14.75 14.78
N SER A 422 9.43 15.80 15.61
CA SER A 422 10.53 16.12 16.52
C SER A 422 10.20 15.77 17.98
N TYR A 423 9.88 14.50 18.22
CA TYR A 423 10.56 13.89 19.37
C TYR A 423 12.07 14.03 19.17
N PRO A 424 12.92 13.95 20.21
CA PRO A 424 14.34 13.74 20.01
C PRO A 424 14.56 12.30 19.53
N LEU A 425 14.13 12.01 18.30
CA LEU A 425 15.01 11.36 17.34
C LEU A 425 16.33 12.10 17.45
N SER A 426 17.28 11.47 18.12
CA SER A 426 18.70 11.77 17.91
C SER A 426 18.87 11.92 16.41
N ARG A 427 19.35 13.10 15.99
CA ARG A 427 19.54 13.41 14.56
C ARG A 427 20.15 12.17 13.91
N PRO A 428 19.61 11.67 12.77
CA PRO A 428 20.09 10.43 12.17
C PRO A 428 21.60 10.53 11.99
N ARG A 429 22.32 9.85 12.90
CA ARG A 429 23.75 10.02 13.10
C ARG A 429 24.42 8.82 12.48
N THR A 430 25.41 9.10 11.63
CA THR A 430 26.26 8.06 11.08
C THR A 430 27.05 7.45 12.23
N VAL A 431 26.80 6.17 12.48
CA VAL A 431 27.52 5.38 13.47
C VAL A 431 28.30 4.29 12.78
N GLN A 432 29.51 4.01 13.26
CA GLN A 432 30.25 2.82 12.87
C GLN A 432 30.04 1.74 13.93
N VAL A 433 29.65 0.54 13.50
CA VAL A 433 29.57 -0.62 14.39
C VAL A 433 30.98 -1.03 14.81
N ALA A 434 31.19 -1.27 16.09
CA ALA A 434 32.48 -1.65 16.64
C ALA A 434 33.00 -2.98 16.04
N PRO A 435 34.32 -3.26 16.13
CA PRO A 435 34.90 -4.54 15.74
C PRO A 435 34.23 -5.75 16.42
N VAL A 436 34.31 -6.91 15.77
CA VAL A 436 33.49 -8.09 16.11
C VAL A 436 33.64 -8.57 17.56
N ASP A 437 34.83 -8.43 18.15
CA ASP A 437 35.12 -8.77 19.54
C ASP A 437 34.47 -7.80 20.53
N VAL A 438 34.42 -6.51 20.20
CA VAL A 438 33.74 -5.48 20.99
C VAL A 438 32.22 -5.63 20.85
N LEU A 439 31.73 -5.82 19.63
CA LEU A 439 30.31 -6.03 19.34
C LEU A 439 29.77 -7.29 20.03
N GLN A 440 30.46 -8.44 19.87
CA GLN A 440 30.05 -9.69 20.51
C GLN A 440 29.97 -9.52 22.03
N LYS A 441 31.00 -8.94 22.65
CA LYS A 441 31.01 -8.72 24.09
C LYS A 441 29.89 -7.80 24.55
N ALA A 442 29.65 -6.69 23.86
CA ALA A 442 28.57 -5.76 24.19
C ALA A 442 27.17 -6.39 24.06
N VAL A 443 26.99 -7.34 23.11
CA VAL A 443 25.76 -8.12 22.95
C VAL A 443 25.63 -9.18 24.04
N GLU A 444 26.72 -9.80 24.49
CA GLU A 444 26.74 -10.76 25.60
C GLU A 444 26.56 -10.11 26.98
N ASP A 445 27.03 -8.86 27.15
CA ASP A 445 26.85 -8.05 28.38
C ASP A 445 25.44 -7.42 28.48
N ASN A 446 24.65 -7.36 27.38
CA ASN A 446 23.29 -6.79 27.37
C ASN A 446 22.21 -7.85 27.62
N SER A 447 21.24 -7.54 28.49
CA SER A 447 20.21 -8.50 28.94
C SER A 447 19.03 -8.72 27.98
N TRP A 448 18.89 -7.90 26.93
CA TRP A 448 17.70 -7.83 26.06
C TRP A 448 17.89 -8.43 24.67
N ILE A 449 19.14 -8.71 24.28
CA ILE A 449 19.49 -9.29 22.98
C ILE A 449 20.37 -10.53 23.16
N THR A 450 20.60 -11.27 22.09
CA THR A 450 21.41 -12.49 22.12
C THR A 450 22.26 -12.56 20.88
N TRP A 451 23.53 -12.94 21.05
CA TRP A 451 24.50 -13.05 19.96
C TRP A 451 24.04 -14.07 18.91
N LYS A 452 24.05 -13.66 17.64
CA LYS A 452 23.83 -14.51 16.48
C LYS A 452 25.06 -14.42 15.58
N ALA A 453 25.50 -15.54 15.00
CA ALA A 453 26.68 -15.57 14.13
C ALA A 453 26.61 -14.58 12.95
N GLU A 454 25.41 -14.30 12.43
CA GLU A 454 25.15 -13.26 11.42
C GLU A 454 25.61 -11.85 11.85
N MET A 455 25.52 -11.51 13.14
CA MET A 455 25.88 -10.18 13.65
C MET A 455 27.37 -9.87 13.47
N ALA A 456 28.22 -10.91 13.33
CA ALA A 456 29.63 -10.73 12.98
C ALA A 456 29.84 -10.03 11.64
N SER A 457 28.88 -10.13 10.71
CA SER A 457 28.95 -9.45 9.41
C SER A 457 28.76 -7.93 9.51
N LEU A 458 28.11 -7.45 10.58
CA LEU A 458 27.81 -6.03 10.81
C LEU A 458 29.00 -5.26 11.38
N ALA A 459 30.00 -5.96 11.95
CA ALA A 459 31.14 -5.34 12.61
C ALA A 459 31.96 -4.47 11.64
N GLY A 460 32.25 -3.23 12.02
CA GLY A 460 32.97 -2.25 11.20
C GLY A 460 32.14 -1.55 10.12
N GLN A 461 30.88 -1.97 9.88
CA GLN A 461 30.00 -1.30 8.91
C GLN A 461 29.52 0.06 9.44
N PHE A 462 29.24 0.98 8.51
CA PHE A 462 28.54 2.22 8.80
C PHE A 462 27.03 2.01 8.71
N ALA A 463 26.29 2.65 9.60
CA ALA A 463 24.85 2.61 9.68
C ALA A 463 24.30 3.97 10.13
N ILE A 464 23.01 4.18 9.92
CA ILE A 464 22.30 5.34 10.45
C ILE A 464 21.61 4.92 11.74
N ALA A 465 21.96 5.53 12.87
CA ALA A 465 21.17 5.37 14.10
C ALA A 465 19.83 6.10 13.92
N ILE A 466 18.72 5.37 13.98
CA ILE A 466 17.37 5.87 13.69
C ILE A 466 16.45 5.92 14.91
N GLU A 467 16.79 5.21 16.00
CA GLU A 467 15.99 5.16 17.24
C GLU A 467 16.92 4.79 18.41
N ASP A 468 17.08 5.66 19.41
CA ASP A 468 17.79 5.31 20.66
C ASP A 468 16.78 4.76 21.69
N GLU A 469 17.14 3.67 22.37
CA GLU A 469 16.34 2.99 23.41
C GLU A 469 17.10 2.96 24.75
N PRO A 470 17.18 4.08 25.50
CA PRO A 470 18.04 4.20 26.67
C PRO A 470 17.67 3.25 27.82
N GLN A 471 16.39 2.86 27.88
CA GLN A 471 15.86 1.91 28.88
C GLN A 471 16.34 0.46 28.67
N TYR A 472 16.83 0.13 27.48
CA TYR A 472 17.38 -1.18 27.12
C TYR A 472 18.88 -1.14 26.81
N GLU A 473 19.50 0.03 26.84
CA GLU A 473 20.87 0.31 26.35
C GLU A 473 21.08 -0.10 24.88
N LEU A 474 20.00 -0.04 24.09
CA LEU A 474 19.99 -0.40 22.67
C LEU A 474 19.83 0.84 21.78
N VAL A 475 20.24 0.70 20.52
CA VAL A 475 20.02 1.66 19.44
C VAL A 475 19.63 0.88 18.21
N LYS A 476 18.56 1.28 17.54
CA LYS A 476 18.19 0.77 16.22
C LYS A 476 19.04 1.47 15.17
N VAL A 477 19.75 0.67 14.41
CA VAL A 477 20.56 1.12 13.29
C VAL A 477 20.00 0.57 11.99
N ASP A 478 19.92 1.39 10.95
CA ASP A 478 19.58 0.98 9.58
C ASP A 478 20.81 0.96 8.67
N PHE A 479 20.88 -0.07 7.82
CA PHE A 479 21.93 -0.30 6.84
C PHE A 479 21.42 -0.10 5.40
N GLY A 480 20.41 0.75 5.18
CA GLY A 480 19.83 1.02 3.86
C GLY A 480 18.82 -0.03 3.39
N GLY A 481 17.93 -0.46 4.29
CA GLY A 481 16.88 -1.46 3.99
C GLY A 481 16.84 -2.67 4.93
N MET A 482 17.73 -2.72 5.92
CA MET A 482 17.65 -3.67 7.04
C MET A 482 18.01 -2.94 8.33
N SER A 483 17.07 -2.88 9.27
CA SER A 483 17.31 -2.32 10.60
C SER A 483 17.55 -3.42 11.65
N ARG A 484 18.50 -3.22 12.58
CA ARG A 484 18.68 -4.08 13.76
C ARG A 484 18.94 -3.23 15.01
N TYR A 485 18.53 -3.73 16.18
CA TYR A 485 18.92 -3.17 17.48
C TYR A 485 20.30 -3.69 17.88
N LEU A 486 21.23 -2.78 18.18
CA LEU A 486 22.58 -3.07 18.67
C LEU A 486 22.82 -2.31 20.00
N PRO A 487 23.73 -2.77 20.89
CA PRO A 487 24.08 -2.04 22.10
C PRO A 487 24.65 -0.65 21.78
N SER A 488 24.24 0.37 22.52
CA SER A 488 24.80 1.72 22.40
C SER A 488 26.32 1.75 22.66
N SER A 489 26.81 0.87 23.52
CA SER A 489 28.24 0.65 23.82
C SER A 489 29.05 0.03 22.68
N ALA A 490 28.40 -0.47 21.63
CA ALA A 490 29.03 -1.04 20.44
C ALA A 490 28.96 -0.12 19.20
N LEU A 491 28.54 1.13 19.37
CA LEU A 491 28.42 2.12 18.30
C LEU A 491 29.36 3.29 18.53
N LEU A 492 30.11 3.65 17.49
CA LEU A 492 31.05 4.77 17.49
C LEU A 492 30.46 5.89 16.64
N GLU A 493 30.37 7.11 17.17
CA GLU A 493 29.89 8.27 16.41
C GLU A 493 30.92 8.66 15.33
N ALA A 494 30.47 8.81 14.08
CA ALA A 494 31.31 9.19 12.95
C ALA A 494 31.29 10.71 12.69
N ASP A 495 31.54 11.50 13.74
CA ASP A 495 31.62 12.96 13.63
C ASP A 495 32.94 13.38 12.96
N GLY A 496 32.86 13.92 11.74
CA GLY A 496 33.89 14.79 11.16
C GLY A 496 34.77 14.25 10.01
N LEU A 497 34.25 13.43 9.09
CA LEU A 497 34.96 13.05 7.85
C LEU A 497 34.06 13.09 6.58
N ILE A 498 33.40 14.22 6.35
CA ILE A 498 33.09 14.70 5.00
C ILE A 498 33.50 16.18 5.00
N GLU A 499 34.60 16.50 4.34
CA GLU A 499 34.89 17.89 3.97
C GLU A 499 33.96 18.25 2.81
N ASP A 500 33.34 19.43 2.87
CA ASP A 500 32.55 19.97 1.78
C ASP A 500 33.45 20.12 0.54
N SER A 501 33.27 19.25 -0.46
CA SER A 501 33.79 19.50 -1.79
C SER A 501 32.88 20.52 -2.46
N GLU A 502 33.17 21.79 -2.24
CA GLU A 502 32.78 22.88 -3.13
C GLU A 502 33.26 22.49 -4.54
N GLU A 503 32.35 22.11 -5.43
CA GLU A 503 32.65 22.05 -6.87
C GLU A 503 32.87 23.49 -7.32
N GLU A 504 34.14 23.86 -7.52
CA GLU A 504 34.51 25.12 -8.16
C GLU A 504 33.96 25.11 -9.60
N ASP A 505 33.01 26.01 -9.89
CA ASP A 505 32.59 26.31 -11.26
C ASP A 505 33.79 26.92 -12.01
N ASP A 506 34.55 26.08 -12.73
CA ASP A 506 35.60 26.51 -13.65
C ASP A 506 34.97 27.27 -14.83
N ASP A 507 35.01 28.61 -14.77
CA ASP A 507 34.71 29.54 -15.88
C ASP A 507 35.73 29.35 -17.03
N ASP A 508 35.55 28.31 -17.85
CA ASP A 508 36.39 28.05 -19.01
C ASP A 508 35.96 28.92 -20.21
N ASP A 509 36.50 30.15 -20.25
CA ASP A 509 36.43 31.10 -21.38
C ASP A 509 36.76 30.40 -22.71
N ASN A 510 35.77 30.28 -23.60
CA ASN A 510 36.02 29.87 -24.99
C ASN A 510 35.35 30.80 -26.02
N ASP A 511 35.87 32.02 -26.06
CA ASP A 511 35.65 32.97 -27.14
C ASP A 511 36.18 32.42 -28.48
N SER A 512 35.26 32.16 -29.41
CA SER A 512 35.58 32.11 -30.83
C SER A 512 34.39 32.60 -31.68
N GLY A 513 34.27 33.91 -31.82
CA GLY A 513 33.29 34.53 -32.71
C GLY A 513 33.58 34.33 -34.21
N PHE A 514 32.50 34.28 -35.01
CA PHE A 514 32.32 34.60 -36.44
C PHE A 514 30.90 34.09 -36.81
N ASP A 515 30.04 34.78 -37.56
CA ASP A 515 30.13 36.08 -38.23
C ASP A 515 28.71 36.65 -38.45
N ASP A 516 28.59 37.94 -38.78
CA ASP A 516 27.32 38.64 -39.06
C ASP A 516 26.55 38.08 -40.29
N GLU A 517 25.21 38.16 -40.29
CA GLU A 517 24.52 38.87 -41.38
C GLU A 517 23.09 39.37 -41.05
N ASP A 518 22.97 40.69 -41.10
CA ASP A 518 21.80 41.56 -41.18
C ASP A 518 20.62 41.06 -42.02
N GLN A 519 19.39 41.16 -41.50
CA GLN A 519 18.38 41.97 -42.22
C GLN A 519 17.22 42.53 -41.38
N SER A 520 16.85 43.75 -41.76
CA SER A 520 16.10 44.72 -40.96
C SER A 520 14.64 44.92 -41.38
N LEU A 521 13.83 45.44 -40.44
CA LEU A 521 12.60 46.26 -40.67
C LEU A 521 11.38 45.55 -41.34
N LYS A 522 10.14 45.71 -40.87
CA LYS A 522 9.43 47.00 -40.67
C LYS A 522 8.21 46.87 -39.76
N GLU A 523 8.02 47.87 -38.90
CA GLU A 523 6.70 48.27 -38.42
C GLU A 523 5.86 48.84 -39.57
N VAL A 524 4.53 48.61 -39.56
CA VAL A 524 3.55 49.60 -40.04
C VAL A 524 2.32 49.56 -39.10
N THR A 525 2.02 50.69 -38.49
CA THR A 525 0.80 50.93 -37.71
C THR A 525 -0.35 51.40 -38.61
N THR A 526 -1.60 51.23 -38.16
CA THR A 526 -2.84 52.03 -38.40
C THR A 526 -4.10 51.15 -38.42
N SER A 527 -5.34 51.63 -38.27
CA SER A 527 -5.92 52.56 -37.28
C SER A 527 -7.45 52.66 -37.50
N LYS A 528 -8.26 52.79 -36.43
CA LYS A 528 -9.65 53.33 -36.38
C LYS A 528 -10.78 52.59 -37.15
N GLY A 529 -11.97 52.49 -36.54
CA GLY A 529 -13.21 52.19 -37.29
C GLY A 529 -14.43 51.66 -36.52
N ASP A 530 -14.96 52.41 -35.53
CA ASP A 530 -16.32 52.23 -34.97
C ASP A 530 -17.45 52.47 -36.02
N PRO A 531 -18.76 52.28 -35.71
CA PRO A 531 -19.45 51.21 -34.95
C PRO A 531 -20.77 50.78 -35.68
N SER A 532 -21.64 49.94 -35.09
CA SER A 532 -23.14 50.15 -35.13
C SER A 532 -24.01 49.02 -34.53
N LEU A 533 -25.09 49.47 -33.83
CA LEU A 533 -26.47 48.93 -33.78
C LEU A 533 -26.68 47.50 -33.22
N GLU A 534 -27.30 47.34 -32.03
CA GLU A 534 -28.77 47.28 -31.77
C GLU A 534 -29.44 45.96 -32.21
N SER A 535 -30.45 45.39 -31.51
CA SER A 535 -31.03 45.60 -30.17
C SER A 535 -32.05 44.47 -29.88
N GLN A 536 -32.84 44.58 -28.79
CA GLN A 536 -34.00 43.74 -28.40
C GLN A 536 -33.66 42.40 -27.69
N LYS A 537 -33.86 42.17 -26.38
CA LYS A 537 -34.69 42.78 -25.30
C LYS A 537 -36.17 42.34 -25.23
N ARG A 538 -36.44 41.28 -24.44
CA ARG A 538 -37.61 41.03 -23.56
C ARG A 538 -37.08 40.11 -22.43
N LYS A 539 -37.16 40.35 -21.12
CA LYS A 539 -37.94 41.24 -20.22
C LYS A 539 -39.41 40.83 -19.97
N SER A 540 -39.58 40.04 -18.91
CA SER A 540 -40.55 40.17 -17.80
C SER A 540 -40.06 39.19 -16.70
N ASP A 541 -39.73 39.56 -15.46
CA ASP A 541 -40.54 40.28 -14.43
C ASP A 541 -41.85 39.49 -14.13
N GLU A 542 -42.42 39.28 -12.93
CA GLU A 542 -42.26 39.65 -11.50
C GLU A 542 -43.23 38.70 -10.71
N ASP A 543 -43.14 38.29 -9.43
CA ASP A 543 -42.12 38.31 -8.34
C ASP A 543 -42.60 37.40 -7.14
N CYS A 544 -41.81 37.23 -6.07
CA CYS A 544 -42.16 36.68 -4.71
C CYS A 544 -42.43 35.15 -4.55
N ASP A 545 -42.24 34.52 -3.36
CA ASP A 545 -42.26 35.06 -1.98
C ASP A 545 -41.31 34.34 -0.98
N ASP A 546 -41.12 34.95 0.19
CA ASP A 546 -40.19 34.62 1.30
C ASP A 546 -40.63 33.38 2.13
N GLY A 547 -39.69 32.75 2.87
CA GLY A 547 -39.92 31.44 3.49
C GLY A 547 -38.85 30.95 4.48
N SER A 548 -38.43 31.80 5.43
CA SER A 548 -37.47 31.40 6.48
C SER A 548 -37.98 30.27 7.39
N HIS A 549 -37.15 29.25 7.68
CA HIS A 549 -37.30 28.43 8.89
C HIS A 549 -35.95 27.97 9.49
N LYS A 550 -35.87 28.00 10.83
CA LYS A 550 -34.73 27.60 11.65
C LYS A 550 -34.98 26.25 12.34
N HIS A 551 -33.88 25.56 12.66
CA HIS A 551 -33.75 24.42 13.60
C HIS A 551 -34.39 23.10 13.10
N GLN A 552 -33.95 21.91 13.52
CA GLN A 552 -33.13 21.57 14.71
C GLN A 552 -32.24 20.32 14.44
N LYS A 553 -31.21 20.11 15.28
CA LYS A 553 -30.43 18.87 15.33
C LYS A 553 -31.31 17.66 15.72
N CYS A 554 -30.98 16.50 15.16
CA CYS A 554 -30.87 15.24 15.90
C CYS A 554 -29.39 14.87 15.96
#